data_AF-A0A2K9LT98-F1
#
_entry.id   AF-A0A2K9LT98-F1
#
_cell.length_a   1.000
_cell.length_b   1.000
_cell.length_c   1.000
_cell.angle_alpha   90.00
_cell.angle_beta   90.00
_cell.angle_gamma   90.00
#
_symmetry.space_group_name_H-M   'P 1'
#
loop_
_entity.id
_entity.type
_entity.pdbx_description
1 polymer ?
#
loop_
_entity_poly.entity_id
_entity_poly.type
_entity_poly.pdbx_seq_one_letter_code
_entity_poly.pdbx_strand_id
1 'polypeptide(L)'
;MAGSKYLNQYEFVQEAILCIPLAVLAVVFVKTLHISWYFRAIIMIMVGWGMIAGAVNLYWEYSINFAPTDEMAMEHALKDGAPRVFGTFFGWMYGIVLYCVFELIRLIWVLTKVIVNKVGACHV
;
A
#
# COMPACT_ATOMS: atom_id res chain seq x y z
N MET A 1 30.00 12.05 9.93
CA MET A 1 29.65 10.93 9.02
C MET A 1 28.68 9.92 9.63
N ALA A 2 28.64 9.71 10.96
CA ALA A 2 27.66 8.81 11.59
C ALA A 2 26.19 9.27 11.44
N GLY A 3 25.91 10.58 11.54
CA GLY A 3 24.55 11.12 11.44
C GLY A 3 23.84 10.86 10.10
N SER A 4 24.57 10.83 8.98
CA SER A 4 23.99 10.51 7.66
C SER A 4 23.49 9.08 7.57
N LYS A 5 24.18 8.12 8.21
CA LYS A 5 23.77 6.70 8.16
C LYS A 5 22.48 6.46 8.95
N TYR A 6 22.35 7.10 10.12
CA TYR A 6 21.14 6.99 10.95
C TYR A 6 19.93 7.68 10.30
N LEU A 7 20.14 8.82 9.65
CA LEU A 7 19.10 9.51 8.88
C LEU A 7 18.58 8.63 7.74
N ASN A 8 19.48 8.06 6.93
CA ASN A 8 19.09 7.18 5.82
C ASN A 8 18.33 5.92 6.31
N GLN A 9 18.70 5.37 7.47
CA GLN A 9 17.99 4.23 8.05
C GLN A 9 16.59 4.60 8.53
N TYR A 10 16.45 5.76 9.18
CA TYR A 10 15.16 6.27 9.65
C TYR A 10 14.19 6.50 8.48
N GLU A 11 14.61 7.19 7.43
CA GLU A 11 13.81 7.43 6.23
C GLU A 11 13.42 6.12 5.53
N PHE A 12 14.36 5.18 5.41
CA PHE A 12 14.08 3.88 4.82
C PHE A 12 12.98 3.12 5.57
N VAL A 13 13.01 3.12 6.90
CA VAL A 13 11.98 2.44 7.71
C VAL A 13 10.63 3.13 7.59
N GLN A 14 10.60 4.47 7.57
CA GLN A 14 9.36 5.24 7.34
C GLN A 14 8.69 4.84 6.01
N GLU A 15 9.46 4.83 4.93
CA GLU A 15 8.97 4.44 3.60
C GLU A 15 8.56 2.97 3.55
N ALA A 16 9.30 2.09 4.24
CA ALA A 16 8.95 0.68 4.35
C ALA A 16 7.59 0.48 5.04
N ILE A 17 7.31 1.21 6.13
CA ILE A 17 6.02 1.14 6.84
C ILE A 17 4.85 1.46 5.89
N LEU A 18 5.02 2.43 4.99
CA LEU A 18 3.98 2.82 4.03
C LEU A 18 3.88 1.86 2.83
N CYS A 19 5.00 1.23 2.42
CA CYS A 19 5.05 0.31 1.29
C CYS A 19 4.57 -1.12 1.62
N ILE A 20 4.77 -1.60 2.85
CA ILE A 20 4.41 -2.96 3.27
C ILE A 20 2.91 -3.27 3.03
N PRO A 21 1.95 -2.39 3.39
CA PRO A 21 0.54 -2.59 3.08
C PRO A 21 0.27 -2.90 1.61
N LEU A 22 0.96 -2.21 0.68
CA LEU A 22 0.78 -2.42 -0.76
C LEU A 22 1.24 -3.83 -1.17
N ALA A 23 2.41 -4.26 -0.68
CA ALA A 23 2.93 -5.60 -0.97
C ALA A 23 2.00 -6.69 -0.41
N VAL A 24 1.53 -6.53 0.82
CA VAL A 24 0.57 -7.46 1.45
C VAL A 24 -0.74 -7.52 0.66
N LEU A 25 -1.29 -6.37 0.27
CA LEU A 25 -2.52 -6.31 -0.52
C LEU A 25 -2.36 -6.95 -1.91
N ALA A 26 -1.21 -6.78 -2.56
CA ALA A 26 -0.92 -7.46 -3.82
C ALA A 26 -0.92 -8.98 -3.66
N VAL A 27 -0.29 -9.51 -2.60
CA VAL A 27 -0.29 -10.95 -2.30
C VAL A 27 -1.70 -11.45 -2.01
N VAL A 28 -2.48 -10.72 -1.21
CA VAL A 28 -3.88 -11.06 -0.89
C VAL A 28 -4.73 -11.06 -2.15
N PHE A 29 -4.57 -10.07 -3.03
CA PHE A 29 -5.28 -10.01 -4.30
C PHE A 29 -4.98 -11.24 -5.16
N VAL A 30 -3.70 -11.59 -5.36
CA VAL A 30 -3.30 -12.77 -6.13
C VAL A 30 -3.85 -14.05 -5.52
N LYS A 31 -3.78 -14.20 -4.18
CA LYS A 31 -4.31 -15.36 -3.47
C LYS A 31 -5.82 -15.49 -3.57
N THR A 32 -6.56 -14.40 -3.75
CA THR A 32 -8.03 -14.38 -3.84
C THR A 32 -8.57 -14.34 -5.27
N LEU A 33 -7.71 -14.50 -6.29
CA LEU A 33 -8.12 -14.53 -7.70
C LEU A 33 -9.09 -15.68 -8.04
N HIS A 34 -9.02 -16.79 -7.30
CA HIS A 34 -9.89 -17.95 -7.50
C HIS A 34 -11.30 -17.77 -6.91
N ILE A 35 -11.51 -16.72 -6.12
CA ILE A 35 -12.78 -16.42 -5.46
C ILE A 35 -13.61 -15.48 -6.35
N SER A 36 -14.94 -15.49 -6.19
CA SER A 36 -15.83 -14.51 -6.82
C SER A 36 -15.40 -13.08 -6.49
N TRP A 37 -15.52 -12.20 -7.47
CA TRP A 37 -15.03 -10.82 -7.41
C TRP A 37 -15.66 -10.01 -6.26
N TYR A 38 -16.93 -10.27 -5.93
CA TYR A 38 -17.62 -9.60 -4.82
C TYR A 38 -16.94 -9.91 -3.47
N PHE A 39 -16.66 -11.19 -3.20
CA PHE A 39 -16.00 -11.60 -1.95
C PHE A 39 -14.54 -11.16 -1.91
N ARG A 40 -13.84 -11.19 -3.06
CA ARG A 40 -12.49 -10.64 -3.17
C ARG A 40 -12.47 -9.15 -2.82
N ALA A 41 -13.42 -8.37 -3.32
CA ALA A 41 -13.52 -6.94 -2.99
C ALA A 41 -13.70 -6.73 -1.48
N ILE A 42 -14.61 -7.47 -0.83
CA ILE A 42 -14.83 -7.38 0.62
C ILE A 42 -13.53 -7.69 1.39
N ILE A 43 -12.83 -8.77 1.04
CA ILE A 43 -11.56 -9.14 1.69
C ILE A 43 -10.52 -8.02 1.52
N MET A 44 -10.37 -7.50 0.30
CA MET A 44 -9.42 -6.43 0.00
C MET A 44 -9.73 -5.13 0.75
N ILE A 45 -11.01 -4.80 0.92
CA ILE A 45 -11.45 -3.63 1.69
C ILE A 45 -11.11 -3.81 3.18
N MET A 46 -11.45 -4.96 3.76
CA MET A 46 -11.22 -5.23 5.19
C MET A 46 -9.73 -5.30 5.52
N VAL A 47 -8.96 -6.05 4.71
CA VAL A 47 -7.50 -6.15 4.88
C VAL A 47 -6.83 -4.81 4.59
N GLY A 48 -7.25 -4.11 3.52
CA GLY A 48 -6.70 -2.81 3.16
C GLY A 48 -6.92 -1.77 4.25
N TRP A 49 -8.11 -1.76 4.84
CA TRP A 49 -8.40 -0.90 5.98
C TRP A 49 -7.48 -1.18 7.17
N GLY A 50 -7.40 -2.44 7.62
CA GLY A 50 -6.57 -2.81 8.76
C GLY A 50 -5.09 -2.52 8.55
N MET A 51 -4.57 -2.83 7.36
CA MET A 51 -3.17 -2.60 7.02
C MET A 51 -2.83 -1.11 6.93
N ILE A 52 -3.67 -0.30 6.29
CA ILE A 52 -3.41 1.14 6.14
C ILE A 52 -3.61 1.88 7.46
N ALA A 53 -4.68 1.57 8.21
CA ALA A 53 -4.87 2.13 9.54
C ALA A 53 -3.70 1.79 10.47
N GLY A 54 -3.24 0.53 10.45
CA GLY A 54 -2.07 0.10 11.21
C GLY A 54 -0.79 0.81 10.78
N ALA A 55 -0.50 0.85 9.47
CA ALA A 55 0.71 1.47 8.95
C ALA A 55 0.78 2.97 9.21
N VAL A 56 -0.34 3.69 9.09
CA VAL A 56 -0.36 5.14 9.34
C VAL A 56 -0.16 5.45 10.82
N ASN A 57 -0.74 4.66 11.73
CA ASN A 57 -0.48 4.82 13.17
C ASN A 57 0.97 4.47 13.51
N LEU A 58 1.49 3.36 12.97
CA LEU A 58 2.87 2.95 13.16
C LEU A 58 3.85 3.97 12.61
N TYR A 59 3.57 4.56 11.45
CA TYR A 59 4.39 5.63 10.86
C TYR A 59 4.43 6.83 11.79
N TRP A 60 3.29 7.28 12.32
CA TRP A 60 3.25 8.45 13.21
C TRP A 60 4.02 8.20 14.51
N GLU A 61 3.82 7.03 15.12
CA GLU A 61 4.53 6.64 16.34
C GLU A 61 6.03 6.48 16.11
N TYR A 62 6.43 5.86 14.99
CA TYR A 62 7.82 5.69 14.63
C TYR A 62 8.50 7.04 14.36
N SER A 63 7.83 7.92 13.62
CA SER A 63 8.38 9.21 13.21
C SER A 63 8.63 10.17 14.38
N ILE A 64 7.86 10.04 15.46
CA ILE A 64 8.02 10.87 16.65
C ILE A 64 9.06 10.26 17.60
N ASN A 65 8.98 8.95 17.87
CA ASN A 65 9.78 8.31 18.90
C ASN A 65 11.21 7.95 18.46
N PHE A 66 11.44 7.74 17.17
CA PHE A 66 12.73 7.32 16.63
C PHE A 66 13.38 8.38 15.73
N ALA A 67 12.92 9.62 15.81
CA ALA A 67 13.51 10.74 15.08
C ALA A 67 15.00 10.91 15.47
N PRO A 68 15.91 11.07 14.50
CA PRO A 68 17.34 11.27 14.77
C PRO A 68 17.67 12.58 15.50
N THR A 69 16.78 13.58 15.46
CA THR A 69 16.95 14.88 16.11
C THR A 69 15.63 15.35 16.74
N ASP A 70 15.75 16.15 17.80
CA ASP A 70 14.59 16.75 18.50
C ASP A 70 13.79 17.70 17.58
N GLU A 71 14.47 18.38 16.66
CA GLU A 71 13.83 19.24 15.65
C GLU A 71 12.90 18.44 14.74
N MET A 72 13.34 17.27 14.26
CA MET A 72 12.50 16.40 13.41
C MET A 72 11.34 15.77 14.20
N ALA A 73 11.58 15.36 15.45
CA ALA A 73 10.52 14.85 16.32
C ALA A 73 9.43 15.91 16.51
N MET A 74 9.84 17.14 16.78
CA MET A 74 8.93 18.27 16.96
C MET A 74 8.21 18.65 15.66
N GLU A 75 8.89 18.63 14.51
CA GLU A 75 8.25 18.84 13.21
C GLU A 75 7.15 17.81 12.95
N HIS A 76 7.41 16.52 13.21
CA HIS A 76 6.43 15.45 13.05
C HIS A 76 5.28 15.53 14.07
N ALA A 77 5.55 15.98 15.30
CA ALA A 77 4.52 16.19 16.32
C ALA A 77 3.62 17.40 16.00
N LEU A 78 4.16 18.42 15.34
CA LEU A 78 3.43 19.63 14.92
C LEU A 78 2.74 19.48 13.56
N LYS A 79 3.07 18.43 12.78
CA LYS A 79 2.37 18.13 11.53
C LYS A 79 0.90 17.86 11.78
N ASP A 80 0.07 18.29 10.82
CA ASP A 80 -1.37 18.04 10.86
C ASP A 80 -1.63 16.53 11.03
N GLY A 81 -2.44 16.19 12.03
CA GLY A 81 -2.85 14.82 12.32
C GLY A 81 -3.93 14.32 11.37
N ALA A 82 -4.45 15.16 10.46
CA ALA A 82 -5.44 14.77 9.48
C ALA A 82 -5.06 13.50 8.70
N PRO A 83 -3.84 13.31 8.15
CA PRO A 83 -3.47 12.07 7.46
C PRO A 83 -3.59 10.85 8.36
N ARG A 84 -3.29 10.98 9.66
CA ARG A 84 -3.45 9.91 10.65
C ARG A 84 -4.91 9.53 10.83
N VAL A 85 -5.77 10.53 11.04
CA VAL A 85 -7.21 10.34 11.22
C VAL A 85 -7.84 9.78 9.93
N PHE A 86 -7.53 10.36 8.77
CA PHE A 86 -8.05 9.90 7.48
C PHE A 86 -7.61 8.47 7.16
N GLY A 87 -6.33 8.14 7.33
CA GLY A 87 -5.84 6.77 7.12
C GLY A 87 -6.50 5.76 8.05
N THR A 88 -6.79 6.15 9.30
CA THR A 88 -7.43 5.28 10.29
C THR A 88 -8.91 5.05 10.00
N PHE A 89 -9.68 6.10 9.69
CA PHE A 89 -11.14 5.99 9.50
C PHE A 89 -11.57 5.69 8.05
N PHE A 90 -10.76 6.10 7.07
CA PHE A 90 -11.06 5.97 5.64
C PHE A 90 -10.08 5.04 4.91
N GLY A 91 -9.28 4.24 5.63
CA GLY A 91 -8.39 3.24 5.01
C GLY A 91 -9.12 2.23 4.12
N TRP A 92 -10.41 1.99 4.36
CA TRP A 92 -11.26 1.17 3.48
C TRP A 92 -11.38 1.74 2.06
N MET A 93 -11.40 3.07 1.91
CA MET A 93 -11.48 3.74 0.61
C MET A 93 -10.21 3.50 -0.21
N TYR A 94 -9.05 3.52 0.44
CA TYR A 94 -7.79 3.11 -0.20
C TYR A 94 -7.80 1.64 -0.63
N GLY A 95 -8.40 0.75 0.19
CA GLY A 95 -8.61 -0.65 -0.17
C GLY A 95 -9.43 -0.81 -1.46
N ILE A 96 -10.49 -0.02 -1.64
CA ILE A 96 -11.29 0.01 -2.87
C ILE A 96 -10.45 0.49 -4.06
N VAL A 97 -9.75 1.61 -3.92
CA VAL A 97 -8.92 2.17 -5.00
C VAL A 97 -7.87 1.16 -5.46
N LEU A 98 -7.14 0.56 -4.51
CA LEU A 98 -6.12 -0.45 -4.82
C LEU A 98 -6.71 -1.70 -5.46
N TYR A 99 -7.87 -2.17 -4.99
CA TYR A 99 -8.58 -3.27 -5.62
C TYR A 99 -8.93 -2.96 -7.09
N CYS A 100 -9.46 -1.77 -7.38
CA CYS A 100 -9.75 -1.34 -8.74
C CYS A 100 -8.49 -1.30 -9.62
N VAL A 101 -7.38 -0.77 -9.11
CA VAL A 101 -6.09 -0.74 -9.81
C VAL A 101 -5.63 -2.16 -10.14
N PHE A 102 -5.67 -3.09 -9.19
CA PHE A 102 -5.26 -4.48 -9.42
C PHE A 102 -6.17 -5.22 -10.40
N GLU A 103 -7.49 -4.99 -10.36
CA GLU A 103 -8.40 -5.55 -11.36
C GLU A 103 -8.12 -4.99 -12.76
N LEU A 104 -7.88 -3.68 -12.89
CA LEU A 104 -7.51 -3.08 -14.17
C LEU A 104 -6.23 -3.69 -14.73
N ILE A 105 -5.20 -3.85 -13.90
CA ILE A 105 -3.94 -4.51 -14.31
C ILE A 105 -4.21 -5.95 -14.77
N ARG A 106 -5.03 -6.71 -14.04
CA ARG A 106 -5.42 -8.07 -14.41
C ARG A 106 -6.14 -8.10 -15.76
N LEU A 107 -7.10 -7.20 -15.96
CA LEU A 107 -7.87 -7.11 -17.21
C LEU A 107 -6.97 -6.77 -18.40
N ILE A 108 -6.07 -5.80 -18.26
CA ILE A 108 -5.08 -5.45 -19.30
C ILE A 108 -4.24 -6.68 -19.64
N TRP A 109 -3.70 -7.40 -18.65
CA TRP A 109 -2.88 -8.58 -18.87
C TRP A 109 -3.64 -9.71 -19.60
N VAL A 110 -4.90 -9.95 -19.24
CA VAL A 110 -5.76 -10.93 -19.93
C VAL A 110 -6.02 -10.51 -21.37
N LEU A 111 -6.34 -9.23 -21.61
CA LEU A 111 -6.58 -8.70 -22.95
C LEU A 111 -5.33 -8.83 -23.84
N THR A 112 -4.15 -8.46 -23.32
CA THR A 112 -2.88 -8.61 -24.04
C THR A 112 -2.63 -10.06 -24.42
N LYS A 113 -2.85 -11.02 -23.51
CA LYS A 113 -2.71 -12.45 -23.81
C LYS A 113 -3.66 -12.92 -24.92
N VAL A 114 -4.92 -12.49 -24.90
CA VAL A 114 -5.90 -12.85 -25.92
C VAL A 114 -5.50 -12.30 -27.30
N ILE A 115 -5.04 -11.04 -27.35
CA ILE A 115 -4.59 -10.40 -28.60
C ILE A 115 -3.37 -11.14 -29.17
N VAL A 116 -2.35 -11.40 -28.34
CA VAL A 116 -1.13 -12.12 -28.76
C VAL A 116 -1.47 -13.51 -29.29
N ASN A 117 -2.34 -14.25 -28.61
CA ASN A 117 -2.74 -15.59 -29.05
C ASN A 117 -3.53 -15.56 -30.36
N LYS A 118 -4.39 -14.56 -30.57
CA LYS A 118 -5.14 -14.40 -31.83
C LYS A 118 -4.24 -14.01 -33.00
N VAL A 119 -3.27 -13.12 -32.78
CA VAL A 119 -2.29 -12.73 -33.80
C VAL A 119 -1.37 -13.91 -34.15
N GLY A 120 -0.90 -14.65 -33.14
CA GLY A 120 -0.08 -15.85 -33.35
C GLY A 120 -0.80 -16.96 -34.12
N ALA A 121 -2.09 -17.18 -33.85
CA ALA A 121 -2.91 -18.17 -34.57
C ALA A 121 -3.26 -17.78 -36.01
N CYS A 122 -3.07 -16.51 -36.41
CA CYS A 122 -3.33 -16.03 -37.77
C CYS A 122 -2.10 -16.14 -38.69
N HIS A 123 -0.92 -16.40 -38.11
CA HIS A 123 0.36 -16.51 -38.81
C HIS A 123 0.87 -17.96 -38.97
N VAL A 124 0.05 -18.95 -38.60
CA VAL A 124 0.31 -20.40 -38.77
C VAL A 124 -0.78 -20.98 -39.67
#